data_AF-A0A2N2PYV5-F1
#
_entry.id   AF-A0A2N2PYV5-F1
#
_cell.length_a   1.000
_cell.length_b   1.000
_cell.length_c   1.000
_cell.angle_alpha   90.00
_cell.angle_beta   90.00
_cell.angle_gamma   90.00
#
_symmetry.space_group_name_H-M   'P 1'
#
loop_
_entity.id
_entity.type
_entity.pdbx_description
1 polymer ?
#
loop_
_entity_poly.entity_id
_entity_poly.type
_entity_poly.pdbx_seq_one_letter_code
_entity_poly.pdbx_strand_id
1 'polypeptide(L)'
;MTGATLLVVFVSKFVGGAWITAVVIPTLTLGFLQVRRHYRTVAKQLSLRGLPPSLKPPPPARVVVPISGIHRGVVDAIGFARSIARDVTAVYVELEPGSGERIREEWQAWWPDVPIVVVPSPYRSIVGPLFDFLDQTDQEHHDGQLAAVVLPEFVPAKRWQGLLHNQSAKLLKMALLYRRRRLGFQRVIIDVPYHLRS
;
A
#
# COMPACT_ATOMS: atom_id res chain seq x y z
N MET A 1 -6.47 64.42 25.71
CA MET A 1 -7.50 64.30 24.65
C MET A 1 -7.13 63.30 23.54
N THR A 2 -5.85 63.00 23.29
CA THR A 2 -5.39 62.02 22.27
C THR A 2 -5.55 60.54 22.67
N GLY A 3 -5.47 60.20 23.97
CA GLY A 3 -5.69 58.82 24.43
C GLY A 3 -7.13 58.34 24.29
N ALA A 4 -8.11 59.23 24.47
CA ALA A 4 -9.53 58.89 24.34
C ALA A 4 -9.92 58.60 22.89
N THR A 5 -9.38 59.35 21.92
CA THR A 5 -9.60 59.11 20.49
C THR A 5 -9.01 57.80 20.02
N LEU A 6 -7.81 57.44 20.50
CA LEU A 6 -7.18 56.14 20.22
C LEU A 6 -8.04 54.97 20.73
N LEU A 7 -8.60 55.12 21.94
CA LEU A 7 -9.44 54.10 22.57
C LEU A 7 -10.78 53.93 21.85
N VAL A 8 -11.41 55.03 21.42
CA VAL A 8 -12.65 55.00 20.63
C VAL A 8 -12.42 54.38 19.24
N VAL A 9 -11.31 54.69 18.57
CA VAL A 9 -10.97 54.06 17.27
C VAL A 9 -10.70 52.57 17.44
N PHE A 10 -10.03 52.17 18.52
CA PHE A 10 -9.77 50.76 18.84
C PHE A 10 -11.07 49.98 19.04
N VAL A 11 -12.00 50.52 19.85
CA VAL A 11 -13.31 49.91 20.12
C VAL A 11 -14.20 49.93 18.86
N SER A 12 -14.26 51.04 18.13
CA SER A 12 -15.07 51.18 16.92
C SER A 12 -14.62 50.23 15.79
N LYS A 13 -13.30 50.08 15.58
CA LYS A 13 -12.78 49.07 14.63
C LYS A 13 -13.00 47.64 15.11
N PHE A 14 -13.02 47.40 16.42
CA PHE A 14 -13.36 46.08 16.99
C PHE A 14 -14.80 45.67 16.67
N VAL A 15 -15.75 46.60 16.79
CA VAL A 15 -17.16 46.38 16.46
C VAL A 15 -17.39 46.25 14.94
N GLY A 16 -16.61 46.96 14.12
CA GLY A 16 -16.71 46.93 12.65
C GLY A 16 -16.07 45.73 11.94
N GLY A 17 -15.41 44.80 12.66
CA GLY A 17 -14.83 43.59 12.07
C GLY A 17 -13.54 43.06 12.69
N ALA A 18 -12.93 43.75 13.68
CA ALA A 18 -11.69 43.26 14.30
C ALA A 18 -11.86 42.04 15.21
N TRP A 19 -13.10 41.68 15.60
CA TRP A 19 -13.38 40.40 16.28
C TRP A 19 -12.96 39.19 15.41
N ILE A 20 -13.07 39.31 14.07
CA ILE A 20 -12.64 38.26 13.14
C ILE A 20 -11.14 38.05 13.27
N THR A 21 -10.36 39.14 13.35
CA THR A 21 -8.90 39.05 13.52
C THR A 21 -8.54 38.44 14.88
N ALA A 22 -9.28 38.80 15.93
CA ALA A 22 -9.11 38.24 17.27
C ALA A 22 -9.40 36.72 17.34
N VAL A 23 -10.21 36.18 16.43
CA VAL A 23 -10.47 34.72 16.32
C VAL A 23 -9.50 34.05 15.35
N VAL A 24 -9.29 34.63 14.17
CA VAL A 24 -8.50 34.05 13.08
C VAL A 24 -7.03 33.89 13.49
N ILE A 25 -6.43 34.87 14.16
CA ILE A 25 -5.02 34.79 14.57
C ILE A 25 -4.79 33.61 15.55
N PRO A 26 -5.56 33.46 16.64
CA PRO A 26 -5.45 32.29 17.51
C PRO A 26 -5.70 30.97 16.79
N THR A 27 -6.73 30.88 15.94
CA THR A 27 -7.04 29.65 15.19
C THR A 27 -5.88 29.24 14.28
N LEU A 28 -5.32 30.17 13.50
CA LEU A 28 -4.16 29.90 12.64
C LEU A 28 -2.93 29.52 13.46
N THR A 29 -2.69 30.22 14.58
CA THR A 29 -1.56 29.93 15.47
C THR A 29 -1.67 28.54 16.08
N LEU A 30 -2.85 28.15 16.56
CA LEU A 30 -3.13 26.80 17.06
C LEU A 30 -2.94 25.75 15.96
N GLY A 31 -3.42 26.03 14.75
CA GLY A 31 -3.19 25.18 13.58
C GLY A 31 -1.71 24.96 13.30
N PHE A 32 -0.90 26.04 13.22
CA PHE A 32 0.54 25.94 13.00
C PHE A 32 1.27 25.21 14.12
N LEU A 33 0.87 25.42 15.38
CA LEU A 33 1.43 24.70 16.53
C LEU A 33 1.10 23.19 16.47
N GLN A 34 -0.12 22.82 16.09
CA GLN A 34 -0.53 21.43 15.93
C GLN A 34 0.27 20.74 14.81
N VAL A 35 0.42 21.42 13.66
CA VAL A 35 1.26 20.96 12.56
C VAL A 35 2.71 20.77 13.03
N ARG A 36 3.31 21.77 13.69
CA ARG A 36 4.68 21.68 14.21
C ARG A 36 4.86 20.53 15.21
N ARG A 37 3.89 20.31 16.10
CA ARG A 37 3.91 19.18 17.05
C ARG A 37 3.86 17.85 16.30
N HIS A 38 2.96 17.73 15.32
CA HIS A 38 2.83 16.54 14.50
C HIS A 38 4.15 16.21 13.77
N TYR A 39 4.74 17.18 13.06
CA TYR A 39 6.02 17.00 12.37
C TYR A 39 7.15 16.61 13.33
N ARG A 40 7.19 17.16 14.55
CA ARG A 40 8.17 16.76 15.57
C ARG A 40 7.98 15.32 16.04
N THR A 41 6.74 14.87 16.21
CA THR A 41 6.44 13.48 16.57
C THR A 41 6.87 12.53 15.47
N VAL A 42 6.54 12.83 14.21
CA VAL A 42 6.95 12.04 13.04
C VAL A 42 8.48 12.00 12.91
N ALA A 43 9.16 13.15 13.06
CA ALA A 43 10.61 13.23 12.99
C ALA A 43 11.30 12.38 14.08
N LYS A 44 10.72 12.32 15.28
CA LYS A 44 11.21 11.43 16.34
C LYS A 44 11.03 9.95 16.01
N GLN A 45 9.93 9.59 15.36
CA GLN A 45 9.64 8.20 14.97
C GLN A 45 10.48 7.73 13.77
N LEU A 46 10.89 8.64 12.89
CA LEU A 46 11.77 8.35 11.74
C LEU A 46 13.26 8.52 12.07
N SER A 47 13.59 9.01 13.27
CA SER A 47 14.97 9.21 13.70
C SER A 47 15.67 7.86 13.91
N LEU A 48 16.87 7.72 13.37
CA LEU A 48 17.72 6.53 13.52
C LEU A 48 18.27 6.33 14.95
N ARG A 49 18.03 7.27 15.87
CA ARG A 49 18.46 7.19 17.26
C ARG A 49 17.85 5.95 17.94
N GLY A 50 18.70 4.99 18.32
CA GLY A 50 18.30 3.77 19.01
C GLY A 50 18.21 2.52 18.13
N LEU A 51 18.43 2.63 16.81
CA LEU A 51 18.60 1.42 15.99
C LEU A 51 19.98 0.79 16.25
N PRO A 52 20.04 -0.52 16.57
CA PRO A 52 21.32 -1.23 16.63
C PRO A 52 21.99 -1.21 15.25
N PRO A 53 23.32 -1.07 15.17
CA PRO A 53 24.06 -0.91 13.92
C PRO A 53 24.15 -2.18 13.07
N SER A 54 23.30 -3.19 13.30
CA SER A 54 23.29 -4.42 12.49
C SER A 54 22.70 -4.13 11.12
N LEU A 55 23.52 -3.53 10.25
CA LEU A 55 23.30 -3.29 8.83
C LEU A 55 23.54 -4.57 8.01
N LYS A 56 23.29 -5.75 8.58
CA LYS A 56 23.39 -6.98 7.80
C LYS A 56 22.30 -6.92 6.72
N PRO A 57 22.65 -7.13 5.45
CA PRO A 57 21.64 -7.13 4.41
C PRO A 57 20.61 -8.21 4.76
N PRO A 58 19.32 -7.92 4.57
CA PRO A 58 18.28 -8.93 4.68
C PRO A 58 18.67 -10.17 3.84
N PRO A 59 18.33 -11.40 4.27
CA PRO A 59 18.34 -12.57 3.38
C PRO A 59 17.63 -12.30 2.04
N PRO A 60 17.92 -13.09 1.00
CA PRO A 60 17.32 -12.93 -0.32
C PRO A 60 15.79 -12.86 -0.22
N ALA A 61 15.19 -11.87 -0.88
CA ALA A 61 13.75 -11.68 -0.83
C ALA A 61 13.01 -12.85 -1.48
N ARG A 62 11.97 -13.33 -0.79
CA ARG A 62 10.96 -14.23 -1.34
C ARG A 62 9.87 -13.39 -1.98
N VAL A 63 9.48 -13.70 -3.20
CA VAL A 63 8.50 -12.89 -3.96
C VAL A 63 7.26 -13.72 -4.27
N VAL A 64 6.10 -13.18 -3.90
CA VAL A 64 4.80 -13.74 -4.25
C VAL A 64 4.11 -12.82 -5.26
N VAL A 65 3.62 -13.41 -6.35
CA VAL A 65 2.89 -12.70 -7.41
C VAL A 65 1.44 -13.20 -7.42
N PRO A 66 0.49 -12.49 -6.80
CA PRO A 66 -0.92 -12.83 -6.94
C PRO A 66 -1.39 -12.57 -8.38
N ILE A 67 -2.02 -13.57 -8.98
CA ILE A 67 -2.52 -13.53 -10.35
C ILE A 67 -4.02 -13.90 -10.36
N SER A 68 -4.76 -13.26 -11.27
CA SER A 68 -6.17 -13.59 -11.53
C SER A 68 -6.37 -14.38 -12.83
N GLY A 69 -5.29 -14.70 -13.53
CA GLY A 69 -5.27 -15.40 -14.82
C GLY A 69 -4.01 -15.04 -15.61
N ILE A 70 -3.86 -15.62 -16.80
CA ILE A 70 -2.68 -15.39 -17.66
C ILE A 70 -2.99 -14.27 -18.66
N HIS A 71 -2.29 -13.15 -18.52
CA HIS A 71 -2.42 -11.99 -19.39
C HIS A 71 -1.11 -11.21 -19.46
N ARG A 72 -1.02 -10.24 -20.38
CA ARG A 72 0.21 -9.45 -20.63
C ARG A 72 0.77 -8.76 -19.38
N GLY A 73 -0.10 -8.22 -18.52
CA GLY A 73 0.34 -7.65 -17.23
C GLY A 73 1.01 -8.66 -16.28
N VAL A 74 0.64 -9.94 -16.32
CA VAL A 74 1.33 -10.99 -15.54
C VAL A 74 2.71 -11.27 -16.10
N VAL A 75 2.86 -11.25 -17.43
CA VAL A 75 4.17 -11.45 -18.08
C VAL A 75 5.19 -10.43 -17.57
N ASP A 76 4.81 -9.14 -17.55
CA ASP A 76 5.67 -8.07 -17.06
C ASP A 76 5.94 -8.21 -15.55
N ALA A 77 4.93 -8.57 -14.76
CA ALA A 77 5.06 -8.76 -13.32
C ALA A 77 5.98 -9.93 -12.96
N ILE A 78 5.86 -11.07 -13.64
CA ILE A 78 6.72 -12.25 -13.45
C ILE A 78 8.14 -11.97 -13.93
N GLY A 79 8.29 -11.32 -15.09
CA GLY A 79 9.59 -10.89 -15.59
C GLY A 79 10.32 -9.98 -14.59
N PHE A 80 9.60 -9.02 -14.01
CA PHE A 80 10.13 -8.17 -12.96
C PHE A 80 10.46 -8.94 -11.69
N ALA A 81 9.56 -9.80 -11.20
CA ALA A 81 9.76 -10.62 -10.00
C ALA A 81 11.04 -11.48 -10.10
N ARG A 82 11.24 -12.13 -11.25
CA ARG A 82 12.44 -12.93 -11.53
C ARG A 82 13.73 -12.11 -11.62
N SER A 83 13.63 -10.81 -11.93
CA SER A 83 14.79 -9.94 -11.99
C SER A 83 15.30 -9.53 -10.59
N ILE A 84 14.44 -9.57 -9.58
CA ILE A 84 14.75 -9.13 -8.21
C ILE A 84 14.92 -10.28 -7.21
N ALA A 85 14.39 -11.47 -7.52
CA ALA A 85 14.41 -12.62 -6.64
C ALA A 85 14.55 -13.93 -7.40
N ARG A 86 15.21 -14.92 -6.78
CA ARG A 86 15.27 -16.30 -7.27
C ARG A 86 14.07 -17.12 -6.82
N ASP A 87 13.56 -16.84 -5.63
CA ASP A 87 12.39 -17.50 -5.05
C ASP A 87 11.14 -16.69 -5.40
N VAL A 88 10.51 -17.06 -6.51
CA VAL A 88 9.29 -16.43 -7.02
C VAL A 88 8.19 -17.47 -7.05
N THR A 89 7.06 -17.18 -6.41
CA THR A 89 5.88 -18.04 -6.43
C THR A 89 4.68 -17.27 -6.94
N ALA A 90 4.01 -17.81 -7.96
CA ALA A 90 2.73 -17.27 -8.41
C ALA A 90 1.59 -17.86 -7.58
N VAL A 91 0.64 -17.01 -7.19
CA VAL A 91 -0.52 -17.44 -6.40
C VAL A 91 -1.79 -17.11 -7.15
N TYR A 92 -2.52 -18.15 -7.55
CA TYR A 92 -3.83 -18.02 -8.14
C TYR A 92 -4.89 -18.33 -7.09
N VAL A 93 -5.80 -17.38 -6.83
CA VAL A 93 -6.93 -17.60 -5.94
C VAL A 93 -8.10 -18.11 -6.76
N GLU A 94 -8.45 -19.39 -6.57
CA GLU A 94 -9.52 -20.05 -7.30
C GLU A 94 -10.88 -19.61 -6.75
N LEU A 95 -11.59 -18.79 -7.51
CA LEU A 95 -12.94 -18.31 -7.19
C LEU A 95 -14.04 -19.27 -7.67
N GLU A 96 -13.72 -20.09 -8.67
CA GLU A 96 -14.63 -21.05 -9.30
C GLU A 96 -13.99 -22.44 -9.35
N PRO A 97 -14.67 -23.47 -8.83
CA PRO A 97 -14.14 -24.82 -8.82
C PRO A 97 -13.75 -25.31 -10.22
N GLY A 98 -12.53 -25.82 -10.36
CA GLY A 98 -12.01 -26.37 -11.62
C GLY A 98 -11.32 -25.34 -12.52
N SER A 99 -11.31 -24.06 -12.14
CA SER A 99 -10.49 -23.06 -12.85
C SER A 99 -8.99 -23.19 -12.52
N GLY A 100 -8.66 -23.75 -11.35
CA GLY A 100 -7.29 -23.96 -10.89
C GLY A 100 -6.46 -24.87 -11.78
N GLU A 101 -7.03 -26.00 -12.24
CA GLU A 101 -6.27 -26.94 -13.08
C GLU A 101 -5.97 -26.37 -14.46
N ARG A 102 -6.93 -25.69 -15.10
CA ARG A 102 -6.70 -25.01 -16.38
C ARG A 102 -5.58 -23.99 -16.27
N ILE A 103 -5.59 -23.19 -15.21
CA ILE A 103 -4.54 -22.21 -14.96
C ILE A 103 -3.20 -22.88 -14.72
N ARG A 104 -3.15 -24.00 -14.00
CA ARG A 104 -1.90 -24.74 -13.77
C ARG A 104 -1.30 -25.29 -15.07
N GLU A 105 -2.13 -25.85 -15.94
CA GLU A 105 -1.71 -26.36 -17.26
C GLU A 105 -1.17 -25.24 -18.15
N GLU A 106 -1.92 -24.15 -18.29
CA GLU A 106 -1.48 -22.99 -19.06
C GLU A 106 -0.20 -22.37 -18.46
N TRP A 107 -0.11 -22.32 -17.13
CA TRP A 107 1.07 -21.78 -16.44
C TRP A 107 2.33 -22.57 -16.75
N GLN A 108 2.24 -23.90 -16.72
CA GLN A 108 3.37 -24.78 -17.02
C GLN A 108 3.89 -24.59 -18.45
N ALA A 109 3.04 -24.18 -19.40
CA ALA A 109 3.44 -23.88 -20.76
C ALA A 109 4.24 -22.56 -20.89
N TRP A 110 3.93 -21.56 -20.05
CA TRP A 110 4.57 -20.23 -20.11
C TRP A 110 5.77 -20.07 -19.17
N TRP A 111 5.66 -20.58 -17.94
CA TRP A 111 6.66 -20.44 -16.87
C TRP A 111 6.88 -21.76 -16.13
N PRO A 112 7.47 -22.78 -16.78
CA PRO A 112 7.70 -24.09 -16.16
C PRO A 112 8.66 -24.04 -14.96
N ASP A 113 9.43 -22.95 -14.84
CA ASP A 113 10.43 -22.69 -13.80
C ASP A 113 9.90 -21.86 -12.63
N VAL A 114 8.67 -21.34 -12.71
CA VAL A 114 8.04 -20.57 -11.63
C VAL A 114 6.91 -21.39 -11.01
N PRO A 115 6.99 -21.80 -9.74
CA PRO A 115 5.91 -22.55 -9.09
C PRO A 115 4.62 -21.71 -9.03
N ILE A 116 3.50 -22.38 -9.30
CA ILE A 116 2.15 -21.82 -9.14
C ILE A 116 1.41 -22.56 -8.04
N VAL A 117 0.93 -21.82 -7.05
CA VAL A 117 0.05 -22.32 -5.99
C VAL A 117 -1.37 -21.86 -6.27
N VAL A 118 -2.30 -22.83 -6.30
CA VAL A 118 -3.73 -22.59 -6.41
C VAL A 118 -4.31 -22.62 -5.01
N VAL A 119 -4.90 -21.51 -4.57
CA VAL A 119 -5.54 -21.38 -3.27
C VAL A 119 -7.06 -21.33 -3.47
N PRO A 120 -7.81 -22.33 -2.98
CA PRO A 120 -9.26 -22.33 -3.11
C PRO A 120 -9.90 -21.21 -2.29
N SER A 121 -10.87 -20.51 -2.87
CA SER A 121 -11.64 -19.46 -2.20
C SER A 121 -13.12 -19.84 -2.07
N PRO A 122 -13.54 -20.42 -0.93
CA PRO A 122 -14.92 -20.87 -0.73
C PRO A 122 -15.94 -19.73 -0.74
N TYR A 123 -15.51 -18.50 -0.44
CA TYR A 123 -16.36 -17.31 -0.36
C TYR A 123 -16.16 -16.31 -1.51
N ARG A 124 -15.48 -16.72 -2.59
CA ARG A 124 -15.11 -15.82 -3.71
C ARG A 124 -14.36 -14.55 -3.26
N SER A 125 -13.64 -14.67 -2.15
CA SER A 125 -12.79 -13.62 -1.59
C SER A 125 -11.37 -13.82 -2.07
N ILE A 126 -10.73 -12.80 -2.64
CA ILE A 126 -9.33 -12.86 -3.06
C ILE A 126 -8.40 -12.59 -1.87
N VAL A 127 -8.80 -11.65 -1.02
CA VAL A 127 -7.95 -11.08 0.02
C VAL A 127 -7.63 -12.06 1.13
N GLY A 128 -8.65 -12.75 1.66
CA GLY A 128 -8.50 -13.67 2.79
C GLY A 128 -7.56 -14.82 2.44
N PRO A 129 -7.87 -15.63 1.42
CA PRO A 129 -7.04 -16.77 1.04
C PRO A 129 -5.61 -16.37 0.65
N LEU A 130 -5.42 -15.24 -0.03
CA LEU A 130 -4.07 -14.75 -0.32
C LEU A 130 -3.33 -14.46 0.98
N PHE A 131 -3.95 -13.78 1.95
CA PHE A 131 -3.30 -13.50 3.22
C PHE A 131 -2.97 -14.74 4.02
N ASP A 132 -3.86 -15.72 4.04
CA ASP A 132 -3.63 -16.97 4.76
C ASP A 132 -2.43 -17.71 4.15
N PHE A 133 -2.35 -17.77 2.82
CA PHE A 133 -1.18 -18.30 2.11
C PHE A 133 0.10 -17.52 2.43
N LEU A 134 0.00 -16.19 2.41
CA LEU A 134 1.13 -15.30 2.66
C LEU A 134 1.65 -15.40 4.10
N ASP A 135 0.77 -15.61 5.08
CA ASP A 135 1.13 -15.81 6.49
C ASP A 135 1.72 -17.20 6.71
N GLN A 136 1.15 -18.21 6.06
CA GLN A 136 1.68 -19.58 6.11
C GLN A 136 3.10 -19.62 5.51
N THR A 137 3.31 -18.97 4.36
CA THR A 137 4.63 -18.86 3.72
C THR A 137 5.63 -18.13 4.61
N ASP A 138 5.21 -17.06 5.29
CA ASP A 138 6.09 -16.34 6.22
C ASP A 138 6.44 -17.19 7.45
N GLN A 139 5.46 -17.92 7.97
CA GLN A 139 5.66 -18.85 9.08
C GLN A 139 6.61 -19.96 8.66
N GLU A 140 6.31 -20.76 7.64
CA GLU A 140 7.10 -21.94 7.26
C GLU A 140 8.62 -21.68 7.16
N HIS A 141 9.02 -20.55 6.57
CA HIS A 141 10.44 -20.22 6.42
C HIS A 141 11.13 -19.73 7.71
N HIS A 142 10.38 -19.15 8.66
CA HIS A 142 10.89 -18.66 9.96
C HIS A 142 12.19 -17.82 9.85
N ASP A 143 12.39 -17.09 8.75
CA ASP A 143 13.64 -16.39 8.42
C ASP A 143 13.65 -14.93 8.90
N GLY A 144 12.59 -14.50 9.59
CA GLY A 144 12.40 -13.13 10.07
C GLY A 144 12.05 -12.13 8.96
N GLN A 145 11.70 -12.60 7.75
CA GLN A 145 11.23 -11.77 6.65
C GLN A 145 9.80 -12.10 6.24
N LEU A 146 9.11 -11.08 5.74
CA LEU A 146 7.84 -11.27 5.05
C LEU A 146 8.08 -11.35 3.54
N ALA A 147 7.42 -12.28 2.85
CA ALA A 147 7.50 -12.38 1.41
C ALA A 147 7.00 -11.09 0.72
N ALA A 148 7.84 -10.49 -0.13
CA ALA A 148 7.49 -9.33 -0.92
C ALA A 148 6.38 -9.69 -1.92
N VAL A 149 5.45 -8.77 -2.16
CA VAL A 149 4.31 -9.00 -3.05
C VAL A 149 4.45 -8.11 -4.29
N VAL A 150 4.53 -8.72 -5.46
CA VAL A 150 4.54 -8.02 -6.74
C VAL A 150 3.12 -8.05 -7.32
N LEU A 151 2.48 -6.89 -7.39
CA LEU A 151 1.10 -6.75 -7.87
C LEU A 151 1.09 -6.37 -9.36
N PRO A 152 0.56 -7.22 -10.26
CA PRO A 152 0.23 -6.78 -11.62
C PRO A 152 -0.93 -5.78 -11.54
N GLU A 153 -0.69 -4.51 -11.86
CA GLU A 153 -1.72 -3.48 -11.81
C GLU A 153 -2.14 -3.04 -13.22
N PHE A 154 -3.43 -3.15 -13.51
CA PHE A 154 -3.98 -2.65 -14.77
C PHE A 154 -4.21 -1.15 -14.70
N VAL A 155 -3.51 -0.40 -15.55
CA VAL A 155 -3.70 1.03 -15.72
C VAL A 155 -4.49 1.28 -17.01
N PRO A 156 -5.80 1.60 -16.91
CA PRO A 156 -6.59 1.90 -18.09
C PRO A 156 -6.17 3.22 -18.72
N ALA A 157 -6.33 3.34 -20.04
CA ALA A 157 -5.96 4.55 -20.77
C ALA A 157 -6.80 5.77 -20.36
N LYS A 158 -8.07 5.56 -19.97
CA LYS A 158 -8.95 6.64 -19.46
C LYS A 158 -9.17 6.51 -17.96
N ARG A 159 -8.97 7.60 -17.22
CA ARG A 159 -9.15 7.66 -15.75
C ARG A 159 -10.54 7.18 -15.28
N TRP A 160 -11.59 7.43 -16.07
CA TRP A 160 -12.96 7.02 -15.74
C TRP A 160 -13.17 5.50 -15.83
N GLN A 161 -12.45 4.79 -16.72
CA GLN A 161 -12.50 3.32 -16.80
C GLN A 161 -11.86 2.66 -15.57
N GLY A 162 -10.93 3.34 -14.90
CA GLY A 162 -10.25 2.87 -13.69
C GLY A 162 -11.06 2.92 -12.40
N LEU A 163 -12.27 3.50 -12.44
CA LEU A 163 -13.24 3.43 -11.33
C LEU A 163 -14.01 2.11 -11.31
N LEU A 164 -14.19 1.47 -12.48
CA LEU A 164 -14.99 0.25 -12.62
C LEU A 164 -14.14 -1.04 -12.68
N HIS A 165 -12.95 -1.01 -13.29
CA HIS A 165 -12.24 -2.25 -13.65
C HIS A 165 -11.02 -2.61 -12.78
N ASN A 166 -10.54 -1.73 -11.91
CA ASN A 166 -9.34 -1.96 -11.07
C ASN A 166 -9.64 -1.98 -9.56
N GLN A 167 -10.81 -2.49 -9.16
CA GLN A 167 -11.21 -2.48 -7.75
C GLN A 167 -10.46 -3.54 -6.92
N SER A 168 -10.18 -4.72 -7.48
CA SER A 168 -9.55 -5.84 -6.77
C SER A 168 -8.11 -5.53 -6.34
N ALA A 169 -7.26 -4.95 -7.22
CA ALA A 169 -5.88 -4.62 -6.87
C ALA A 169 -5.80 -3.50 -5.82
N LYS A 170 -6.64 -2.46 -5.94
CA LYS A 170 -6.75 -1.39 -4.93
C LYS A 170 -7.18 -1.93 -3.57
N LEU A 171 -8.17 -2.81 -3.56
CA LEU A 171 -8.67 -3.43 -2.34
C LEU A 171 -7.62 -4.34 -1.71
N LEU A 172 -6.88 -5.12 -2.51
CA LEU A 172 -5.78 -5.96 -2.04
C LEU A 172 -4.64 -5.13 -1.45
N LYS A 173 -4.23 -4.06 -2.13
CA LYS A 173 -3.20 -3.13 -1.67
C LYS A 173 -3.60 -2.42 -0.38
N MET A 174 -4.84 -1.93 -0.31
CA MET A 174 -5.37 -1.36 0.93
C MET A 174 -5.35 -2.38 2.06
N ALA A 175 -5.80 -3.61 1.80
CA ALA A 175 -5.78 -4.65 2.81
C ALA A 175 -4.34 -4.96 3.28
N LEU A 176 -3.36 -5.03 2.36
CA LEU A 176 -1.94 -5.27 2.68
C LEU A 176 -1.37 -4.14 3.55
N LEU A 177 -1.70 -2.89 3.24
CA LEU A 177 -1.23 -1.71 3.98
C LEU A 177 -1.87 -1.60 5.37
N TYR A 178 -3.17 -1.89 5.50
CA TYR A 178 -3.90 -1.74 6.76
C TYR A 178 -3.75 -2.93 7.72
N ARG A 179 -3.55 -4.15 7.20
CA ARG A 179 -3.32 -5.36 8.02
C ARG A 179 -2.03 -5.27 8.84
N ARG A 180 -1.03 -4.51 8.38
CA ARG A 180 0.21 -4.14 9.10
C ARG A 180 -0.04 -3.74 10.56
N ARG A 181 -1.10 -2.97 10.84
CA ARG A 181 -1.38 -2.52 12.21
C ARG A 181 -1.66 -3.67 13.19
N ARG A 182 -2.02 -4.86 12.71
CA ARG A 182 -2.29 -6.02 13.57
C ARG A 182 -1.08 -6.92 13.83
N LEU A 183 -0.12 -7.01 12.90
CA LEU A 183 0.94 -8.05 12.93
C LEU A 183 2.38 -7.50 13.05
N GLY A 184 2.58 -6.19 13.20
CA GLY A 184 3.87 -5.60 13.60
C GLY A 184 4.93 -5.45 12.50
N PHE A 185 4.80 -6.13 11.36
CA PHE A 185 5.77 -6.07 10.25
C PHE A 185 5.17 -5.47 8.97
N GLN A 186 5.98 -4.76 8.16
CA GLN A 186 5.57 -4.31 6.82
C GLN A 186 6.05 -5.25 5.75
N ARG A 187 5.10 -5.78 5.01
CA ARG A 187 5.36 -6.46 3.75
C ARG A 187 5.71 -5.45 2.67
N VAL A 188 6.76 -5.72 1.90
CA VAL A 188 7.11 -4.91 0.73
C VAL A 188 6.09 -5.20 -0.37
N ILE A 189 5.52 -4.13 -0.96
CA ILE A 189 4.57 -4.21 -2.06
C ILE A 189 5.21 -3.50 -3.25
N ILE A 190 5.24 -4.16 -4.40
CA ILE A 190 5.78 -3.60 -5.65
C ILE A 190 4.69 -3.67 -6.71
N ASP A 191 4.26 -2.51 -7.19
CA ASP A 191 3.28 -2.45 -8.27
C ASP A 191 4.00 -2.49 -9.62
N VAL A 192 3.55 -3.38 -10.51
CA VAL A 192 4.02 -3.46 -11.90
C VAL A 192 2.87 -3.02 -12.80
N PRO A 193 2.86 -1.74 -13.25
CA PRO A 193 1.74 -1.20 -14.02
C PRO A 193 1.79 -1.66 -15.47
N TYR A 194 0.70 -2.27 -15.94
CA TYR A 194 0.47 -2.58 -17.34
C TYR A 194 -0.50 -1.57 -17.96
N HIS A 195 -0.03 -0.79 -18.93
CA HIS A 195 -0.83 0.24 -19.59
C HIS A 195 -1.58 -0.35 -20.79
N LEU A 196 -2.91 -0.23 -20.77
CA LEU A 196 -3.74 -0.60 -21.91
C LEU A 196 -3.55 0.41 -23.05
N ARG A 197 -3.39 -0.10 -24.28
CA ARG A 197 -3.33 0.72 -25.49
C ARG A 197 -4.75 0.92 -26.07
N SER A 198 -5.62 1.71 -25.42
CA SER A 198 -6.77 2.44 -26.03
C SER A 198 -7.61 3.21 -25.01
#